data_AF-E1LDW3-F1
#
_entry.id   AF-E1LDW3-F1
#
_cell.length_a   1.000
_cell.length_b   1.000
_cell.length_c   1.000
_cell.angle_alpha   90.00
_cell.angle_beta   90.00
_cell.angle_gamma   90.00
#
_symmetry.space_group_name_H-M   'P 1'
#
loop_
_entity.id
_entity.type
_entity.pdbx_description
1 polymer ?
#
loop_
_entity_poly.entity_id
_entity_poly.type
_entity_poly.pdbx_seq_one_letter_code
_entity_poly.pdbx_strand_id
1 'polypeptide(L)' 'MTLNVSKEKLTILDVQFDNFEDFDAVWYAIGSSMIEDFIPTTESVLELKNYVVNRRKELQIG' A
#
# COMPACT_ATOMS: atom_id res chain seq x y z
N MET A 1 15.06 -0.74 9.12
CA MET A 1 14.37 0.46 8.60
C MET A 1 12.95 0.47 9.16
N THR A 2 12.42 1.61 9.58
CA THR A 2 11.02 1.71 10.06
C THR A 2 10.19 2.37 8.97
N LEU A 3 9.21 1.64 8.43
CA LEU A 3 8.25 2.20 7.46
C LEU A 3 7.33 3.20 8.17
N ASN A 4 7.18 4.41 7.63
CA ASN A 4 6.21 5.38 8.15
C ASN A 4 4.79 4.93 7.77
N VAL A 5 4.03 4.45 8.77
CA VAL A 5 2.67 3.93 8.60
C VAL A 5 1.77 4.51 9.69
N SER A 6 0.58 4.97 9.30
CA SER A 6 -0.51 5.29 10.24
C SER A 6 -1.75 4.49 9.89
N LYS A 7 -2.16 3.59 10.79
CA LYS A 7 -3.43 2.85 10.64
C LYS A 7 -4.65 3.71 10.91
N GLU A 8 -4.53 4.70 11.79
CA GLU A 8 -5.62 5.64 12.09
C GLU A 8 -5.94 6.52 10.87
N LYS A 9 -4.90 6.98 10.18
CA LYS A 9 -5.04 7.85 8.99
C LYS A 9 -5.04 7.09 7.67
N LEU A 10 -4.85 5.76 7.71
CA LEU A 10 -4.64 4.90 6.55
C LEU A 10 -3.57 5.46 5.61
N THR A 11 -2.37 5.72 6.15
CA THR A 11 -1.24 6.24 5.36
C THR A 11 -0.03 5.32 5.39
N ILE A 12 0.67 5.22 4.26
CA ILE A 12 1.99 4.60 4.12
C ILE A 12 2.88 5.59 3.36
N LEU A 13 4.01 6.02 3.94
CA LEU A 13 4.90 7.05 3.36
C LEU A 13 4.14 8.28 2.82
N ASP A 14 3.17 8.76 3.61
CA ASP A 14 2.28 9.90 3.31
C ASP A 14 1.26 9.69 2.18
N VAL A 15 1.22 8.50 1.56
CA VAL A 15 0.14 8.12 0.65
C VAL A 15 -1.07 7.70 1.45
N GLN A 16 -2.18 8.42 1.29
CA GLN A 16 -3.45 8.13 1.94
C GLN A 16 -4.26 7.10 1.15
N PHE A 17 -4.91 6.18 1.86
CA PHE A 17 -5.81 5.15 1.34
C PHE A 17 -7.25 5.46 1.73
N ASP A 18 -8.19 5.01 0.90
CA ASP A 18 -9.61 5.33 1.04
C ASP A 18 -10.37 4.26 1.84
N ASN A 19 -9.80 3.07 1.99
CA ASN A 19 -10.36 1.93 2.71
C ASN A 19 -9.24 1.05 3.31
N PHE A 20 -9.62 0.16 4.24
CA PHE A 20 -8.67 -0.74 4.91
C PHE A 20 -8.16 -1.85 3.99
N GLU A 21 -8.98 -2.30 3.04
CA GLU A 21 -8.65 -3.41 2.17
C GLU A 21 -7.49 -3.08 1.23
N ASP A 22 -7.50 -1.90 0.62
CA ASP A 22 -6.43 -1.39 -0.23
C ASP A 22 -5.18 -1.08 0.59
N PHE A 23 -5.38 -0.48 1.77
CA PHE A 23 -4.29 -0.18 2.70
C PHE A 23 -3.55 -1.45 3.13
N ASP A 24 -4.28 -2.47 3.61
CA ASP A 24 -3.71 -3.72 4.08
C ASP A 24 -3.02 -4.46 2.94
N ALA A 25 -3.63 -4.53 1.77
CA ALA A 25 -3.02 -5.17 0.59
C ALA A 25 -1.65 -4.57 0.26
N VAL A 26 -1.55 -3.23 0.20
CA VAL A 26 -0.28 -2.56 -0.08
C VAL A 26 0.69 -2.65 1.10
N TRP A 27 0.19 -2.53 2.33
CA TRP A 27 1.02 -2.62 3.53
C TRP A 27 1.70 -3.99 3.66
N TYR A 28 0.97 -5.07 3.43
CA TYR A 28 1.52 -6.42 3.44
C TYR A 28 2.52 -6.65 2.30
N ALA A 29 2.21 -6.20 1.08
CA ALA A 29 3.12 -6.33 -0.06
C ALA A 29 4.47 -5.64 0.21
N ILE A 30 4.43 -4.38 0.67
CA ILE A 30 5.64 -3.64 1.04
C ILE A 30 6.37 -4.32 2.20
N GLY A 31 5.64 -4.72 3.24
CA GLY A 31 6.21 -5.40 4.40
C GLY A 31 6.97 -6.67 4.01
N SER A 32 6.42 -7.47 3.09
CA SER A 32 7.12 -8.65 2.56
C SER A 32 8.35 -8.30 1.73
N SER A 33 8.25 -7.30 0.84
CA SER A 33 9.38 -6.90 -0.01
C SER A 33 10.52 -6.28 0.78
N MET A 34 10.23 -5.59 1.89
CA MET A 34 11.27 -5.04 2.78
C MET A 34 12.14 -6.12 3.44
N ILE A 35 11.66 -7.36 3.54
CA ILE A 35 12.48 -8.51 4.00
C ILE A 35 13.53 -8.88 2.92
N GLU A 36 13.26 -8.56 1.66
CA GLU A 36 14.13 -8.78 0.50
C GLU A 36 14.95 -7.54 0.14
N ASP A 37 15.31 -6.72 1.13
CA ASP A 37 16.10 -5.48 0.99
C ASP A 37 15.45 -4.39 0.10
N PHE A 38 14.16 -4.51 -0.23
CA PHE A 38 13.44 -3.45 -0.92
C PHE A 38 13.28 -2.22 -0.01
N ILE A 39 13.62 -1.04 -0.56
CA ILE A 39 13.44 0.24 0.12
C ILE A 39 12.23 0.95 -0.50
N PRO A 40 11.07 0.98 0.17
CA PRO A 40 9.88 1.62 -0.37
C PRO A 40 10.04 3.14 -0.43
N THR A 41 9.54 3.72 -1.51
CA THR A 41 9.39 5.15 -1.74
C THR A 41 7.92 5.52 -1.81
N THR A 42 7.57 6.80 -1.61
CA THR A 42 6.21 7.31 -1.82
C THR A 42 5.68 6.97 -3.21
N GLU A 43 6.53 7.00 -4.24
CA GLU A 43 6.18 6.63 -5.61
C GLU A 43 5.80 5.14 -5.73
N SER A 44 6.61 4.24 -5.17
CA SER A 44 6.31 2.80 -5.18
C SER A 44 5.01 2.47 -4.45
N VAL A 45 4.72 3.18 -3.34
CA VAL A 45 3.44 3.03 -2.61
C VAL A 45 2.27 3.52 -3.45
N LEU A 46 2.43 4.64 -4.16
CA LEU A 46 1.40 5.19 -5.03
C LEU A 46 1.11 4.26 -6.23
N GLU A 47 2.15 3.68 -6.83
CA GLU A 47 2.03 2.69 -7.89
C GLU A 47 1.27 1.43 -7.41
N LEU A 48 1.65 0.89 -6.26
CA LEU A 48 0.98 -0.26 -5.66
C LEU A 48 -0.49 0.06 -5.29
N LYS A 49 -0.76 1.24 -4.74
CA LYS A 49 -2.14 1.71 -4.48
C LYS A 49 -2.95 1.70 -5.77
N ASN A 50 -2.44 2.34 -6.83
CA ASN A 50 -3.13 2.41 -8.11
C ASN A 50 -3.36 1.02 -8.72
N TYR A 51 -2.36 0.14 -8.62
CA TYR A 51 -2.48 -1.25 -9.07
C TYR A 51 -3.61 -1.99 -8.35
N VAL A 52 -3.62 -1.96 -7.01
CA VAL A 52 -4.63 -2.66 -6.20
C VAL A 52 -6.04 -2.12 -6.49
N VAL A 53 -6.21 -0.80 -6.48
CA VAL A 53 -7.50 -0.15 -6.76
C VAL A 53 -8.02 -0.52 -8.15
N ASN A 54 -7.18 -0.48 -9.17
CA ASN A 54 -7.58 -0.82 -10.53
C ASN A 54 -7.90 -2.33 -10.64
N ARG A 55 -7.09 -3.18 -10.02
CA ARG A 55 -7.29 -4.63 -10.05
C ARG A 55 -8.60 -5.04 -9.39
N ARG A 56 -8.98 -4.39 -8.28
CA ARG A 56 -10.27 -4.63 -7.62
C ARG A 56 -11.46 -4.24 -8.51
N LYS A 57 -11.37 -3.09 -9.18
CA LYS A 57 -12.39 -2.65 -10.15
C LYS A 57 -12.56 -3.65 -11.29
N GLU A 58 -11.46 -4.15 -11.86
CA GLU A 58 -11.49 -5.17 -12.92
C GLU A 58 -12.16 -6.47 -12.46
N LEU A 59 -11.88 -6.88 -11.22
CA LEU A 59 -12.41 -8.09 -10.62
C LEU A 59 -13.83 -7.92 -10.03
N GLN A 60 -14.41 -6.72 -10.14
CA GLN A 60 -15.75 -6.37 -9.61
C GLN A 60 -15.89 -6.65 -8.10
N ILE A 61 -14.81 -6.50 -7.36
CA ILE A 61 -14.77 -6.65 -5.90
C ILE A 61 -14.70 -5.27 -5.26
N GLY A 62 -15.77 -4.93 -4.54
CA GLY A 62 -15.96 -3.70 -3.78
C GLY A 62 -15.34 -3.81 -2.42
#